data_AF-A0AA42QBH1-F1
#
_entry.id   AF-A0AA42QBH1-F1
#
_cell.length_a   1.000
_cell.length_b   1.000
_cell.length_c   1.000
_cell.angle_alpha   90.00
_cell.angle_beta   90.00
_cell.angle_gamma   90.00
#
_symmetry.space_group_name_H-M   'P 1'
#
loop_
_entity.id
_entity.type
_entity.pdbx_description
1 polymer ?
#
loop_
_entity_poly.entity_id
_entity_poly.type
_entity_poly.pdbx_seq_one_letter_code
_entity_poly.pdbx_strand_id
1 'polypeptide(L)'
;MTETKKMVDKFVRGLGGQRYREIFEVLESSDLRPLGKSNTETLLFQLQGADSEMLDIFAFRLGPPPVISFPKSYWLVRASELSSHLSNFSFSEKPAITGPISDSQYSAGQVEINRSTHERIIEVCKRVCASLQ
;
A
#
# COMPACT_ATOMS: atom_id res chain seq x y z
N MET A 1 -22.19 8.23 3.23
CA MET A 1 -21.04 7.38 2.81
C MET A 1 -19.77 8.09 3.21
N THR A 2 -18.88 7.45 3.98
CA THR A 2 -17.62 8.08 4.43
C THR A 2 -16.63 8.27 3.27
N GLU A 3 -15.68 9.19 3.42
CA GLU A 3 -14.62 9.41 2.41
C GLU A 3 -13.78 8.15 2.19
N THR A 4 -13.45 7.42 3.27
CA THR A 4 -12.83 6.10 3.16
C THR A 4 -13.65 5.15 2.29
N LYS A 5 -14.96 5.03 2.52
CA LYS A 5 -15.81 4.12 1.74
C LYS A 5 -15.86 4.52 0.26
N LYS A 6 -15.95 5.83 -0.03
CA LYS A 6 -15.84 6.36 -1.40
C LYS A 6 -14.52 5.97 -2.05
N MET A 7 -13.41 6.08 -1.31
CA MET A 7 -12.09 5.76 -1.83
C MET A 7 -11.95 4.26 -2.08
N VAL A 8 -12.32 3.41 -1.12
CA VAL A 8 -12.35 1.95 -1.32
C VAL A 8 -13.20 1.57 -2.54
N ASP A 9 -14.40 2.13 -2.66
CA ASP A 9 -15.27 1.93 -3.82
C ASP A 9 -14.59 2.34 -5.14
N LYS A 10 -13.83 3.45 -5.16
CA LYS A 10 -13.08 3.91 -6.34
C LYS A 10 -12.05 2.87 -6.78
N PHE A 11 -11.32 2.26 -5.86
CA PHE A 11 -10.33 1.21 -6.17
C PHE A 11 -10.99 -0.09 -6.66
N VAL A 12 -12.05 -0.57 -6.00
CA VAL A 12 -12.61 -1.91 -6.27
C VAL A 12 -13.62 -1.97 -7.42
N ARG A 13 -14.13 -0.83 -7.89
CA ARG A 13 -15.08 -0.74 -9.01
C ARG A 13 -14.43 -0.42 -10.36
N GLY A 14 -13.19 0.05 -10.36
CA GLY A 14 -12.46 0.40 -11.58
C GLY A 14 -11.93 -0.79 -12.37
N LEU A 15 -11.26 -0.51 -13.50
CA LEU A 15 -10.54 -1.52 -14.28
C LEU A 15 -9.42 -2.13 -13.43
N GLY A 16 -9.43 -3.45 -13.27
CA GLY A 16 -8.52 -4.13 -12.34
C GLY A 16 -8.98 -4.15 -10.89
N GLY A 17 -10.21 -3.73 -10.60
CA GLY A 17 -10.81 -3.69 -9.26
C GLY A 17 -10.74 -5.01 -8.49
N GLN A 18 -10.79 -6.15 -9.18
CA GLN A 18 -10.64 -7.47 -8.58
C GLN A 18 -9.30 -7.64 -7.85
N ARG A 19 -8.20 -7.11 -8.42
CA ARG A 19 -6.87 -7.17 -7.77
C ARG A 19 -6.87 -6.41 -6.45
N TYR A 20 -7.49 -5.23 -6.42
CA TYR A 20 -7.60 -4.45 -5.20
C TYR A 20 -8.46 -5.14 -4.15
N ARG A 21 -9.57 -5.78 -4.53
CA ARG A 21 -10.40 -6.56 -3.59
C ARG A 21 -9.58 -7.64 -2.88
N GLU A 22 -8.88 -8.47 -3.66
CA GLU A 22 -8.10 -9.58 -3.11
C GLU A 22 -6.97 -9.10 -2.19
N ILE A 23 -6.30 -7.98 -2.54
CA ILE A 23 -5.30 -7.39 -1.66
C ILE A 23 -5.96 -6.83 -0.39
N PHE A 24 -7.06 -6.09 -0.51
CA PHE A 24 -7.71 -5.45 0.63
C PHE A 24 -8.31 -6.47 1.59
N GLU A 25 -8.87 -7.58 1.10
CA GLU A 25 -9.35 -8.69 1.93
C GLU A 25 -8.25 -9.23 2.86
N VAL A 26 -7.01 -9.38 2.35
CA VAL A 26 -5.85 -9.81 3.15
C VAL A 26 -5.45 -8.78 4.20
N LEU A 27 -5.51 -7.50 3.88
CA LEU A 27 -5.14 -6.43 4.81
C LEU A 27 -6.20 -6.29 5.92
N GLU A 28 -7.48 -6.28 5.55
CA GLU A 28 -8.59 -6.12 6.49
C GLU A 28 -8.73 -7.30 7.46
N SER A 29 -8.30 -8.51 7.06
CA SER A 29 -8.23 -9.68 7.95
C SER A 29 -7.08 -9.60 8.98
N SER A 30 -6.16 -8.64 8.82
CA SER A 30 -4.93 -8.51 9.62
C SER A 30 -4.93 -7.25 10.49
N ASP A 31 -6.11 -6.83 10.94
CA ASP A 31 -6.36 -5.61 11.74
C ASP A 31 -5.98 -4.27 11.10
N LEU A 32 -5.47 -4.28 9.87
CA LEU A 32 -5.27 -3.05 9.11
C LEU A 32 -6.61 -2.45 8.70
N ARG A 33 -6.74 -1.14 8.85
CA ARG A 33 -7.95 -0.40 8.49
C ARG A 33 -7.66 0.61 7.39
N PRO A 34 -8.55 0.71 6.39
CA PRO A 34 -8.38 1.69 5.32
C PRO A 34 -8.68 3.11 5.83
N LEU A 35 -7.92 4.09 5.34
CA LEU A 35 -8.16 5.52 5.51
C LEU A 35 -8.06 6.23 4.16
N GLY A 36 -9.20 6.74 3.67
CA GLY A 36 -9.24 7.63 2.52
C GLY A 36 -9.21 9.09 2.98
N LYS A 37 -8.26 9.87 2.46
CA LYS A 37 -8.23 11.33 2.69
C LYS A 37 -8.83 12.05 1.48
N SER A 38 -9.74 12.99 1.72
CA SER A 38 -10.56 13.66 0.69
C SER A 38 -9.77 14.46 -0.36
N ASN A 39 -8.53 14.83 -0.03
CA ASN A 39 -7.64 15.63 -0.88
C ASN A 39 -6.51 14.82 -1.52
N THR A 40 -6.47 13.50 -1.31
CA THR A 40 -5.44 12.63 -1.89
C THR A 40 -6.09 11.50 -2.66
N GLU A 41 -5.61 11.19 -3.87
CA GLU A 41 -5.98 9.95 -4.57
C GLU A 41 -5.28 8.71 -3.99
N THR A 42 -4.97 8.77 -2.69
CA THR A 42 -4.27 7.73 -1.94
C THR A 42 -5.23 7.09 -0.95
N LEU A 43 -5.20 5.76 -0.90
CA LEU A 43 -5.83 4.99 0.15
C LEU A 43 -4.75 4.41 1.06
N LEU A 44 -4.74 4.79 2.33
CA LEU A 44 -3.82 4.25 3.32
C LEU A 44 -4.43 3.02 3.98
N PHE A 45 -3.58 2.07 4.36
CA PHE A 45 -3.93 1.01 5.31
C PHE A 45 -3.06 1.18 6.55
N GLN A 46 -3.73 1.36 7.68
CA GLN A 46 -3.10 1.74 8.94
C GLN A 46 -3.30 0.68 10.01
N LEU A 47 -2.32 0.53 10.89
CA LEU A 47 -2.40 -0.27 12.11
C LEU A 47 -2.49 0.67 13.32
N GLN A 48 -3.30 0.31 14.31
CA GLN A 48 -3.29 0.98 15.60
C GLN A 48 -2.15 0.41 16.46
N GLY A 49 -1.17 1.24 16.80
CA GLY A 49 -0.05 0.91 17.69
C GLY A 49 -0.42 0.94 19.17
N ALA A 50 0.54 0.59 20.03
CA ALA A 50 0.36 0.43 21.48
C ALA A 50 -0.17 1.70 22.18
N ASP A 51 0.24 2.88 21.72
CA ASP A 51 -0.15 4.18 22.31
C ASP A 51 -1.29 4.87 21.54
N SER A 52 -2.14 4.10 20.86
CA SER A 52 -3.16 4.61 19.94
C SER A 52 -2.62 5.44 18.77
N GLU A 53 -1.31 5.38 18.52
CA GLU A 53 -0.73 5.93 17.31
C GLU A 53 -1.21 5.14 16.07
N MET A 54 -1.45 5.85 14.97
CA MET A 54 -1.82 5.21 13.71
C MET A 54 -0.58 5.09 12.84
N LEU A 55 -0.20 3.85 12.53
CA LEU A 55 0.98 3.52 11.74
C LEU A 55 0.57 3.31 10.27
N ASP A 56 1.11 4.12 9.37
CA ASP A 56 0.85 3.99 7.92
C ASP A 56 1.68 2.83 7.33
N ILE A 57 1.05 1.67 7.14
CA ILE A 57 1.74 0.45 6.69
C ILE A 57 1.82 0.38 5.16
N PHE A 58 0.69 0.62 4.48
CA PHE A 58 0.60 0.61 3.02
C PHE A 58 -0.14 1.85 2.51
N ALA A 59 0.21 2.26 1.29
CA ALA A 59 -0.48 3.30 0.54
C ALA A 59 -0.77 2.79 -0.87
N PHE A 60 -2.01 2.95 -1.34
CA PHE A 60 -2.43 2.57 -2.69
C PHE A 60 -2.73 3.81 -3.51
N ARG A 61 -2.32 3.82 -4.79
CA ARG A 61 -2.55 4.92 -5.72
C ARG A 61 -2.97 4.38 -7.09
N LEU A 62 -3.89 5.08 -7.73
CA LEU A 62 -4.47 4.72 -9.03
C LEU A 62 -3.75 5.33 -10.24
N GLY A 63 -2.68 6.11 -10.04
CA GLY A 63 -2.01 6.83 -11.14
C GLY A 63 -1.58 5.91 -12.30
N PRO A 64 -1.05 6.45 -13.41
CA PRO A 64 -0.23 5.64 -14.30
C PRO A 64 1.24 5.68 -13.82
N PRO A 65 1.85 4.55 -13.38
CA PRO A 65 1.24 3.25 -13.15
C PRO A 65 0.57 3.14 -11.76
N PRO A 66 -0.41 2.23 -11.58
CA PRO A 66 -1.01 1.97 -10.28
C PRO A 66 0.02 1.33 -9.37
N VAL A 67 0.11 1.77 -8.11
CA VAL A 67 1.16 1.30 -7.19
C VAL A 67 0.62 0.97 -5.80
N ILE A 68 1.30 0.01 -5.16
CA ILE A 68 1.36 -0.12 -3.72
C ILE A 68 2.69 0.50 -3.26
N SER A 69 2.61 1.44 -2.33
CA SER A 69 3.74 2.17 -1.77
C SER A 69 3.85 1.87 -0.28
N PHE A 70 5.08 1.91 0.22
CA PHE A 70 5.45 1.63 1.61
C PHE A 70 5.82 2.95 2.29
N PRO A 71 4.98 3.51 3.19
CA PRO A 71 5.19 4.85 3.74
C PRO A 71 6.47 4.99 4.58
N LYS A 72 7.23 6.09 4.39
CA LYS A 72 8.48 6.34 5.12
C LYS A 72 8.31 6.41 6.64
N SER A 73 7.17 6.92 7.11
CA SER A 73 6.84 7.04 8.53
C SER A 73 7.03 5.73 9.29
N TYR A 74 6.66 4.59 8.67
CA TYR A 74 6.85 3.27 9.24
C TYR A 74 8.13 2.58 8.74
N TRP A 75 8.42 2.67 7.44
CA TRP A 75 9.41 1.82 6.78
C TRP A 75 10.84 2.37 6.78
N LEU A 76 11.07 3.66 7.04
CA LEU A 76 12.41 4.25 6.97
C LEU A 76 13.37 3.61 7.99
N VAL A 77 12.88 3.35 9.21
CA VAL A 77 13.65 2.67 10.27
C VAL A 77 13.68 1.14 10.10
N ARG A 78 12.92 0.60 9.14
CA ARG A 78 12.80 -0.84 8.79
C ARG A 78 13.29 -1.12 7.36
N ALA A 79 14.25 -0.34 6.88
CA ALA A 79 14.68 -0.39 5.48
C ALA A 79 15.20 -1.77 5.04
N SER A 80 15.87 -2.51 5.93
CA SER A 80 16.36 -3.87 5.64
C SER A 80 15.21 -4.88 5.47
N GLU A 81 14.20 -4.81 6.34
CA GLU A 81 12.99 -5.63 6.26
C GLU A 81 12.21 -5.31 4.98
N LEU A 82 12.02 -4.03 4.67
CA LEU A 82 11.39 -3.61 3.41
C LEU A 82 12.14 -4.16 2.20
N SER A 83 13.47 -4.04 2.19
CA SER A 83 14.31 -4.55 1.10
C SER A 83 14.13 -6.06 0.91
N SER A 84 14.03 -6.82 2.00
CA SER A 84 13.74 -8.26 1.96
C SER A 84 12.40 -8.55 1.32
N HIS A 85 11.33 -7.85 1.71
CA HIS A 85 10.00 -8.01 1.10
C HIS A 85 10.00 -7.68 -0.40
N LEU A 86 10.78 -6.68 -0.81
CA LEU A 86 10.84 -6.21 -2.19
C LEU A 86 11.87 -6.93 -3.05
N SER A 87 12.66 -7.85 -2.49
CA SER A 87 13.78 -8.51 -3.19
C SER A 87 13.37 -9.29 -4.45
N ASN A 88 12.15 -9.84 -4.46
CA ASN A 88 11.62 -10.64 -5.57
C ASN A 88 10.96 -9.82 -6.70
N PHE A 89 11.07 -8.49 -6.65
CA PHE A 89 10.58 -7.60 -7.71
C PHE A 89 11.75 -7.00 -8.47
N SER A 90 11.63 -6.98 -9.80
CA SER A 90 12.63 -6.39 -10.67
C SER A 90 12.63 -4.86 -10.56
N PHE A 91 13.67 -4.22 -11.10
CA PHE A 91 13.73 -2.76 -11.16
C PHE A 91 12.57 -2.15 -11.95
N SER A 92 12.14 -2.79 -13.05
CA SER A 92 11.02 -2.29 -13.88
C SER A 92 9.67 -2.38 -13.16
N GLU A 93 9.54 -3.27 -12.18
CA GLU A 93 8.32 -3.44 -11.37
C GLU A 93 8.26 -2.44 -10.20
N LYS A 94 9.34 -1.67 -9.99
CA LYS A 94 9.49 -0.66 -8.94
C LYS A 94 9.55 0.72 -9.58
N PRO A 95 8.42 1.28 -10.04
CA PRO A 95 8.42 2.56 -10.71
C PRO A 95 9.05 3.63 -9.83
N ALA A 96 9.79 4.56 -10.45
CA ALA A 96 10.37 5.69 -9.76
C ALA A 96 9.28 6.48 -9.03
N ILE A 97 9.61 6.98 -7.84
CA ILE A 97 8.67 7.73 -7.02
C ILE A 97 8.60 9.17 -7.56
N THR A 98 7.64 9.47 -8.44
CA THR A 98 7.50 10.76 -9.15
C THR A 98 6.21 11.49 -8.74
N GLY A 99 6.25 12.82 -8.53
CA GLY A 99 5.08 13.64 -8.18
C GLY A 99 5.41 15.10 -7.79
N PRO A 100 4.45 16.06 -7.92
CA PRO A 100 4.70 17.52 -7.80
C PRO A 100 4.97 18.03 -6.38
N ILE A 101 4.59 17.28 -5.34
CA ILE A 101 5.09 17.41 -3.97
C ILE A 101 5.55 16.00 -3.62
N SER A 102 6.86 15.79 -3.70
CA SER A 102 7.42 14.49 -4.06
C SER A 102 6.81 13.33 -3.28
N ASP A 103 6.19 12.38 -3.98
CA ASP A 103 5.85 11.08 -3.40
C ASP A 103 7.10 10.42 -2.78
N SER A 104 8.31 10.82 -3.22
CA SER A 104 9.60 10.42 -2.67
C SER A 104 9.87 10.95 -1.27
N GLN A 105 9.12 11.93 -0.77
CA GLN A 105 9.13 12.34 0.64
C GLN A 105 8.33 11.40 1.53
N TYR A 106 7.40 10.64 0.97
CA TYR A 106 6.42 9.87 1.76
C TYR A 106 6.53 8.37 1.55
N SER A 107 7.23 7.87 0.52
CA SER A 107 7.41 6.45 0.25
C SER A 107 8.88 6.00 0.39
N ALA A 108 9.11 4.90 1.12
CA ALA A 108 10.39 4.21 1.25
C ALA A 108 10.64 3.18 0.12
N GLY A 109 9.60 2.88 -0.65
CA GLY A 109 9.62 1.92 -1.76
C GLY A 109 8.21 1.76 -2.31
N GLN A 110 8.10 1.32 -3.56
CA GLN A 110 6.81 1.03 -4.19
C GLN A 110 6.95 -0.04 -5.27
N VAL A 111 5.84 -0.71 -5.55
CA VAL A 111 5.71 -1.75 -6.57
C VAL A 111 4.48 -1.43 -7.41
N GLU A 112 4.60 -1.58 -8.72
CA GLU A 112 3.47 -1.49 -9.64
C GLU A 112 2.47 -2.62 -9.40
N ILE A 113 1.18 -2.31 -9.36
CA ILE A 113 0.09 -3.29 -9.26
C ILE A 113 -0.40 -3.62 -10.68
N ASN A 114 0.01 -4.77 -11.20
CA ASN A 114 -0.47 -5.27 -12.47
C ASN A 114 -0.65 -6.80 -12.42
N ARG A 115 -0.93 -7.43 -13.56
CA ARG A 115 -1.18 -8.88 -13.60
C ARG A 115 0.05 -9.71 -13.19
N SER A 116 1.27 -9.27 -13.49
CA SER A 116 2.48 -10.05 -13.19
C SER A 116 2.98 -9.88 -11.75
N THR A 117 2.63 -8.78 -11.08
CA THR A 117 3.06 -8.49 -9.71
C THR A 117 2.02 -8.88 -8.65
N HIS A 118 0.76 -9.03 -9.03
CA HIS A 118 -0.39 -9.21 -8.14
C HIS A 118 -0.20 -10.29 -7.06
N GLU A 119 0.11 -11.53 -7.45
CA GLU A 119 0.27 -12.64 -6.50
C GLU A 119 1.42 -12.40 -5.52
N ARG A 120 2.56 -11.89 -6.02
CA ARG A 120 3.72 -11.54 -5.19
C ARG A 120 3.41 -10.38 -4.23
N ILE A 121 2.57 -9.42 -4.65
CA ILE A 121 2.12 -8.34 -3.76
C ILE A 121 1.26 -8.91 -2.63
N ILE A 122 0.33 -9.82 -2.93
CA ILE A 122 -0.46 -10.51 -1.89
C ILE A 122 0.45 -11.24 -0.90
N GLU A 123 1.48 -11.94 -1.37
CA GLU A 123 2.46 -12.61 -0.49
C GLU A 123 3.25 -11.63 0.38
N VAL A 124 3.61 -10.46 -0.15
CA VAL A 124 4.21 -9.38 0.66
C VAL A 124 3.22 -8.91 1.72
N CYS A 125 1.98 -8.60 1.34
CA CYS A 125 0.94 -8.18 2.28
C CYS A 125 0.76 -9.19 3.42
N LYS A 126 0.65 -10.49 3.11
CA LYS A 126 0.53 -11.55 4.12
C LYS A 126 1.75 -11.59 5.06
N ARG A 127 2.97 -11.52 4.52
CA ARG A 127 4.20 -11.57 5.32
C ARG A 127 4.36 -10.36 6.23
N VAL A 128 4.09 -9.16 5.72
CA VAL A 128 4.10 -7.93 6.53
C VAL A 128 3.02 -8.01 7.60
N CYS A 129 1.80 -8.41 7.26
CA CYS A 129 0.72 -8.55 8.25
C CYS A 129 1.08 -9.53 9.37
N ALA A 130 1.77 -10.63 9.04
CA ALA A 130 2.24 -11.60 10.03
C ALA A 130 3.39 -11.06 10.91
N SER A 131 4.18 -10.08 10.46
CA SER A 131 5.24 -9.46 11.28
C SER A 131 4.76 -8.30 12.16
N LEU A 132 3.50 -7.88 12.00
CA LEU A 132 2.87 -6.82 12.79
C LEU A 132 2.22 -7.31 14.10
N GLN A 133 2.10 -8.63 14.27
CA GLN A 133 1.55 -9.30 15.47
C GLN A 133 2.63 -9.54 16.52
#